data_AF-A0A933JA68-F1
#
_entry.id   AF-A0A933JA68-F1
#
_cell.length_a   1.000
_cell.length_b   1.000
_cell.length_c   1.000
_cell.angle_alpha   90.00
_cell.angle_beta   90.00
_cell.angle_gamma   90.00
#
_symmetry.space_group_name_H-M   'P 1'
#
loop_
_entity.id
_entity.type
_entity.pdbx_description
1 polymer ?
#
loop_
_entity_poly.entity_id
_entity_poly.type
_entity_poly.pdbx_seq_one_letter_code
_entity_poly.pdbx_strand_id
1 'polypeptide(L)'
;MKEYREQLLDLILNFLWRQWSALGVLGTSSSEDEWILDPEPLLLFSLETARYEPRLFDEILSWLWTNGALLDIARIKKLLLERNSEETARVVGGTLNYLVDFADNRKWQGIVKFANEKFLVNSKDKAVRALFRLRTGEPHPMAKDADWRFIPFNLNRPKILRIRRGADVPVNAQTNIRFLLRRLFGVGARSEVILYLLTHESGAPAEIADATGYFWLTIRDVLEDLRGSRQILTKQKGKRIEYWLSQNKWWDFISSSAQETRRPKWLNWAEIYTALYILWNTVDEIAGGSESEYMKSSRLQDSLEKLSSEFAQAGIAVGNPPSPGLPAEMHQSAALKFISGALGA
;
A
#
# COMPACT_ATOMS: atom_id res chain seq x y z
N MET A 1 11.16 24.05 6.96
CA MET A 1 11.58 22.64 6.77
C MET A 1 11.16 21.70 7.89
N LYS A 2 11.59 21.88 9.15
CA LYS A 2 11.19 20.98 10.25
C LYS A 2 9.67 20.91 10.45
N GLU A 3 9.02 22.07 10.48
CA GLU A 3 7.56 22.17 10.59
C GLU A 3 6.84 21.51 9.40
N TYR A 4 7.24 21.81 8.16
CA TYR A 4 6.70 21.17 6.96
C TYR A 4 6.83 19.64 7.00
N ARG A 5 7.97 19.12 7.46
CA ARG A 5 8.19 17.69 7.64
C ARG A 5 7.22 17.08 8.66
N GLU A 6 7.05 17.72 9.82
CA GLU A 6 6.12 17.22 10.84
C GLU A 6 4.66 17.26 10.37
N GLN A 7 4.25 18.34 9.68
CA GLN A 7 2.92 18.46 9.10
C GLN A 7 2.67 17.41 8.01
N LEU A 8 3.66 17.14 7.15
CA LEU A 8 3.57 16.08 6.16
C LEU A 8 3.46 14.70 6.80
N LEU A 9 4.25 14.43 7.85
CA LEU A 9 4.17 13.18 8.60
C LEU A 9 2.77 12.98 9.19
N ASP A 10 2.19 14.03 9.78
CA ASP A 10 0.83 13.97 10.34
C ASP A 10 -0.23 13.71 9.28
N LEU A 11 -0.14 14.36 8.12
CA LEU A 11 -1.05 14.07 6.99
C LEU A 11 -0.97 12.60 6.57
N ILE A 12 0.25 12.06 6.40
CA ILE A 12 0.46 10.67 6.00
C ILE A 12 -0.05 9.71 7.09
N LEU A 13 0.28 9.93 8.36
CA LEU A 13 -0.16 9.06 9.46
C LEU A 13 -1.68 9.09 9.64
N ASN A 14 -2.32 10.25 9.52
CA ASN A 14 -3.78 10.37 9.57
C ASN A 14 -4.44 9.63 8.41
N PHE A 15 -3.87 9.75 7.21
CA PHE A 15 -4.34 9.01 6.05
C PHE A 15 -4.23 7.50 6.27
N LEU A 16 -3.08 7.01 6.75
CA LEU A 16 -2.88 5.60 7.06
C LEU A 16 -3.86 5.09 8.12
N TRP A 17 -4.05 5.82 9.22
CA TRP A 17 -5.05 5.48 10.23
C TRP A 17 -6.44 5.33 9.61
N ARG A 18 -6.85 6.25 8.73
CA ARG A 18 -8.14 6.19 8.04
C ARG A 18 -8.25 4.97 7.12
N GLN A 19 -7.21 4.67 6.33
CA GLN A 19 -7.22 3.50 5.44
C GLN A 19 -7.27 2.19 6.24
N TRP A 20 -6.51 2.07 7.33
CA TRP A 20 -6.55 0.89 8.21
C TRP A 20 -7.85 0.78 8.99
N SER A 21 -8.46 1.90 9.41
CA SER A 21 -9.81 1.90 9.99
C SER A 21 -10.85 1.35 9.04
N ALA A 22 -10.79 1.73 7.75
CA ALA A 22 -11.67 1.16 6.73
C ALA A 22 -11.46 -0.36 6.56
N LEU A 23 -10.27 -0.89 6.88
CA LEU A 23 -9.98 -2.33 6.93
C LEU A 23 -10.40 -3.01 8.24
N GLY A 24 -11.02 -2.30 9.18
CA GLY A 24 -11.49 -2.83 10.47
C GLY A 24 -10.52 -2.69 11.64
N VAL A 25 -9.42 -1.94 11.49
CA VAL A 25 -8.59 -1.55 12.63
C VAL A 25 -9.37 -0.56 13.51
N LEU A 26 -9.30 -0.72 14.83
CA LEU A 26 -9.97 0.19 15.77
C LEU A 26 -9.22 1.54 15.80
N GLY A 27 -9.79 2.55 15.14
CA GLY A 27 -9.18 3.87 15.00
C GLY A 27 -10.20 4.98 14.81
N THR A 28 -9.84 5.98 13.98
CA THR A 28 -10.74 7.06 13.55
C THR A 28 -11.93 6.49 12.77
N SER A 29 -13.07 7.20 12.79
CA SER A 29 -14.24 6.82 11.99
C SER A 29 -13.85 6.62 10.52
N SER A 30 -14.19 5.46 9.95
CA SER A 30 -13.99 5.19 8.53
C SER A 30 -14.74 6.24 7.70
N SER A 31 -14.03 7.00 6.86
CA SER A 31 -14.69 7.74 5.78
C SER A 31 -15.15 6.77 4.71
N GLU A 32 -16.25 7.09 4.04
CA GLU A 32 -16.64 6.42 2.80
C GLU A 32 -15.77 6.94 1.65
N ASP A 33 -14.50 6.55 1.66
CA ASP A 33 -13.58 6.86 0.56
C ASP A 33 -14.12 6.28 -0.75
N GLU A 34 -13.93 6.99 -1.86
CA GLU A 34 -14.53 6.62 -3.15
C GLU A 34 -13.71 5.56 -3.92
N TRP A 35 -12.77 4.88 -3.27
CA TRP A 35 -11.79 4.02 -3.92
C TRP A 35 -11.64 2.66 -3.27
N ILE A 36 -11.16 1.70 -4.05
CA ILE A 36 -10.85 0.36 -3.56
C ILE A 36 -9.50 0.36 -2.87
N LEU A 37 -9.40 -0.26 -1.71
CA LEU A 37 -8.13 -0.44 -0.99
C LEU A 37 -7.32 -1.60 -1.56
N ASP A 38 -6.01 -1.36 -1.71
CA ASP A 38 -5.01 -2.39 -2.02
C ASP A 38 -4.15 -2.68 -0.78
N PRO A 39 -4.33 -3.84 -0.12
CA PRO A 39 -3.68 -4.07 1.16
C PRO A 39 -2.19 -4.39 1.06
N GLU A 40 -1.69 -4.91 -0.06
CA GLU A 40 -0.27 -5.23 -0.21
C GLU A 40 0.65 -3.99 -0.25
N PRO A 41 0.45 -3.00 -1.15
CA PRO A 41 1.25 -1.80 -1.15
C PRO A 41 0.93 -0.90 0.05
N LEU A 42 -0.32 -0.90 0.56
CA LEU A 42 -0.66 -0.24 1.83
C LEU A 42 0.18 -0.81 2.97
N LEU A 43 0.30 -2.13 3.09
CA LEU A 43 1.10 -2.78 4.13
C LEU A 43 2.56 -2.34 4.06
N LEU A 44 3.19 -2.41 2.90
CA LEU A 44 4.61 -2.05 2.75
C LEU A 44 4.85 -0.60 3.16
N PHE A 45 4.08 0.33 2.60
CA PHE A 45 4.21 1.75 2.90
C PHE A 45 3.90 2.08 4.37
N SER A 46 2.89 1.40 4.93
CA SER A 46 2.54 1.58 6.34
C SER A 46 3.63 1.08 7.27
N LEU A 47 4.26 -0.05 6.99
CA LEU A 47 5.32 -0.57 7.85
C LEU A 47 6.56 0.34 7.84
N GLU A 48 6.85 1.02 6.73
CA GLU A 48 7.91 2.02 6.65
C GLU A 48 7.57 3.28 7.46
N THR A 49 6.34 3.76 7.32
CA THR A 49 5.93 5.06 7.89
C THR A 49 5.44 4.96 9.34
N ALA A 50 4.80 3.86 9.73
CA ALA A 50 4.36 3.60 11.10
C ALA A 50 5.54 3.37 12.07
N ARG A 51 6.79 3.38 11.59
CA ARG A 51 7.96 3.49 12.47
C ARG A 51 7.96 4.77 13.29
N TYR A 52 7.29 5.82 12.82
CA TYR A 52 7.08 7.07 13.56
C TYR A 52 5.83 7.05 14.45
N GLU A 53 5.03 5.98 14.41
CA GLU A 53 3.79 5.83 15.16
C GLU A 53 3.62 4.37 15.62
N PRO A 54 4.25 3.98 16.75
CA PRO A 54 4.29 2.58 17.20
C PRO A 54 2.92 1.95 17.42
N ARG A 55 1.87 2.74 17.74
CA ARG A 55 0.53 2.20 17.96
C ARG A 55 -0.07 1.68 16.66
N LEU A 56 -0.02 2.45 15.58
CA LEU A 56 -0.46 2.03 14.25
C LEU A 56 0.30 0.79 13.79
N PHE A 57 1.61 0.73 14.04
CA PHE A 57 2.42 -0.44 13.69
C PHE A 57 1.92 -1.71 14.40
N ASP A 58 1.63 -1.61 15.69
CA ASP A 58 1.14 -2.76 16.47
C ASP A 58 -0.33 -3.13 16.11
N GLU A 59 -1.15 -2.16 15.74
CA GLU A 59 -2.50 -2.42 15.19
C GLU A 59 -2.45 -3.12 13.83
N ILE A 60 -1.49 -2.78 12.96
CA ILE A 60 -1.26 -3.49 11.69
C ILE A 60 -0.87 -4.95 11.97
N LEU A 61 0.02 -5.20 12.94
CA LEU A 61 0.36 -6.57 13.35
C LEU A 61 -0.86 -7.34 13.86
N SER A 62 -1.70 -6.70 14.67
CA SER A 62 -2.97 -7.25 15.18
C SER A 62 -3.92 -7.61 14.04
N TRP A 63 -4.06 -6.73 13.05
CA TRP A 63 -4.88 -6.96 11.86
C TRP A 63 -4.34 -8.10 11.00
N LEU A 64 -3.02 -8.16 10.78
CA LEU A 64 -2.38 -9.23 9.99
C LEU A 64 -2.56 -10.61 10.64
N TRP A 65 -2.64 -10.68 11.97
CA TRP A 65 -2.92 -11.93 12.66
C TRP A 65 -4.29 -12.51 12.25
N THR A 66 -5.31 -11.65 12.13
CA THR A 66 -6.67 -12.09 11.76
C THR A 66 -6.85 -12.22 10.25
N ASN A 67 -6.48 -11.18 9.51
CA ASN A 67 -6.84 -11.03 8.09
C ASN A 67 -5.71 -11.39 7.13
N GLY A 68 -4.51 -11.68 7.64
CA GLY A 68 -3.32 -11.86 6.82
C GLY A 68 -3.43 -12.99 5.81
N ALA A 69 -4.32 -13.97 6.01
CA ALA A 69 -4.67 -15.00 5.01
C ALA A 69 -5.18 -14.41 3.68
N LEU A 70 -5.78 -13.22 3.72
CA LEU A 70 -6.30 -12.51 2.55
C LEU A 70 -5.24 -11.76 1.75
N LEU A 71 -3.99 -11.70 2.21
CA LEU A 71 -2.91 -11.04 1.47
C LEU A 71 -2.27 -11.94 0.41
N ASP A 72 -1.90 -11.37 -0.72
CA ASP A 72 -1.20 -12.07 -1.80
C ASP A 72 0.32 -12.02 -1.62
N ILE A 73 0.92 -13.20 -1.43
CA ILE A 73 2.36 -13.36 -1.20
C ILE A 73 3.20 -13.05 -2.44
N ALA A 74 2.71 -13.40 -3.63
CA ALA A 74 3.42 -13.14 -4.88
C ALA A 74 3.48 -11.63 -5.14
N ARG A 75 2.37 -10.91 -4.91
CA ARG A 75 2.33 -9.45 -5.01
C ARG A 75 3.25 -8.77 -4.00
N ILE A 76 3.25 -9.21 -2.73
CA ILE A 76 4.19 -8.67 -1.71
C ILE A 76 5.65 -8.86 -2.15
N LYS A 77 6.01 -10.06 -2.63
CA LYS A 77 7.38 -10.35 -3.10
C LYS A 77 7.77 -9.47 -4.30
N LYS A 78 6.85 -9.26 -5.24
CA LYS A 78 7.08 -8.37 -6.39
C LYS A 78 7.29 -6.93 -5.94
N LEU A 79 6.43 -6.41 -5.06
CA LEU A 79 6.59 -5.05 -4.52
C LEU A 79 7.92 -4.88 -3.78
N LEU A 80 8.37 -5.90 -3.02
CA LEU A 80 9.70 -5.86 -2.39
C LEU A 80 10.84 -5.77 -3.42
N LEU A 81 10.75 -6.51 -4.54
CA LEU A 81 11.73 -6.44 -5.62
C LEU A 81 11.72 -5.07 -6.31
N GLU A 82 10.54 -4.51 -6.55
CA GLU A 82 10.38 -3.18 -7.17
C GLU A 82 10.90 -2.07 -6.27
N ARG A 83 10.65 -2.16 -4.96
CA ARG A 83 11.19 -1.23 -3.95
C ARG A 83 12.71 -1.31 -3.84
N ASN A 84 13.28 -2.49 -4.07
CA ASN A 84 14.72 -2.76 -4.05
C ASN A 84 15.47 -2.10 -2.86
N SER A 85 14.89 -2.22 -1.66
CA SER A 85 15.38 -1.53 -0.46
C SER A 85 15.64 -2.53 0.65
N GLU A 86 16.88 -2.58 1.13
CA GLU A 86 17.24 -3.41 2.29
C GLU A 86 16.45 -3.00 3.54
N GLU A 87 16.20 -1.70 3.74
CA GLU A 87 15.46 -1.22 4.91
C GLU A 87 13.99 -1.68 4.87
N THR A 88 13.35 -1.57 3.71
CA THR A 88 11.99 -2.10 3.51
C THR A 88 11.96 -3.61 3.77
N ALA A 89 12.94 -4.35 3.23
CA ALA A 89 13.06 -5.79 3.45
C ALA A 89 13.29 -6.15 4.94
N ARG A 90 14.08 -5.37 5.67
CA ARG A 90 14.27 -5.53 7.12
C ARG A 90 12.96 -5.36 7.86
N VAL A 91 12.25 -4.27 7.62
CA VAL A 91 11.02 -3.94 8.36
C VAL A 91 9.90 -4.93 8.04
N VAL A 92 9.66 -5.20 6.75
CA VAL A 92 8.65 -6.19 6.33
C VAL A 92 9.02 -7.58 6.82
N GLY A 93 10.27 -7.99 6.64
CA GLY A 93 10.78 -9.30 7.06
C GLY A 93 10.69 -9.51 8.57
N GLY A 94 11.11 -8.54 9.38
CA GLY A 94 11.01 -8.60 10.84
C GLY A 94 9.56 -8.65 11.33
N THR A 95 8.69 -7.85 10.71
CA THR A 95 7.24 -7.84 11.01
C THR A 95 6.60 -9.20 10.72
N LEU A 96 6.88 -9.78 9.56
CA LEU A 96 6.31 -11.07 9.18
C LEU A 96 6.96 -12.24 9.94
N ASN A 97 8.23 -12.12 10.33
CA ASN A 97 8.89 -13.10 11.19
C ASN A 97 8.27 -13.14 12.58
N TYR A 98 7.80 -12.00 13.09
CA TYR A 98 6.99 -11.98 14.31
C TYR A 98 5.70 -12.81 14.14
N LEU A 99 5.02 -12.70 13.00
CA LEU A 99 3.74 -13.38 12.74
C LEU A 99 3.87 -14.88 12.46
N VAL A 100 5.07 -15.39 12.17
CA VAL A 100 5.35 -16.82 12.00
C VAL A 100 4.90 -17.63 13.23
N ASP A 101 5.03 -17.06 14.43
CA ASP A 101 4.69 -17.72 15.69
C ASP A 101 3.19 -17.67 16.05
N PHE A 102 2.41 -16.81 15.39
CA PHE A 102 1.02 -16.53 15.77
C PHE A 102 -0.02 -16.85 14.68
N ALA A 103 0.37 -16.85 13.42
CA ALA A 103 -0.52 -16.94 12.26
C ALA A 103 -0.14 -18.11 11.32
N ASP A 104 -0.55 -18.04 10.05
CA ASP A 104 -0.17 -19.03 9.03
C ASP A 104 1.35 -19.05 8.82
N ASN A 105 1.99 -19.96 9.55
CA ASN A 105 3.43 -20.10 9.64
C ASN A 105 4.07 -20.29 8.25
N ARG A 106 3.54 -21.22 7.43
CA ARG A 106 4.13 -21.54 6.12
C ARG A 106 4.10 -20.35 5.17
N LYS A 107 2.98 -19.61 5.19
CA LYS A 107 2.78 -18.42 4.37
C LYS A 107 3.83 -17.34 4.66
N TRP A 108 4.00 -16.98 5.93
CA TRP A 108 4.92 -15.91 6.33
C TRP A 108 6.39 -16.31 6.23
N GLN A 109 6.72 -17.56 6.55
CA GLN A 109 8.07 -18.12 6.35
C GLN A 109 8.56 -17.93 4.90
N GLY A 110 7.65 -18.10 3.93
CA GLY A 110 7.98 -17.92 2.51
C GLY A 110 8.40 -16.49 2.13
N ILE A 111 7.89 -15.45 2.82
CA ILE A 111 8.34 -14.06 2.62
C ILE A 111 9.60 -13.80 3.45
N VAL A 112 9.64 -14.23 4.71
CA VAL A 112 10.79 -14.07 5.62
C VAL A 112 12.07 -14.62 4.97
N LYS A 113 12.00 -15.83 4.41
CA LYS A 113 13.11 -16.43 3.66
C LYS A 113 13.48 -15.62 2.43
N PHE A 114 12.49 -15.21 1.65
CA PHE A 114 12.71 -14.41 0.44
C PHE A 114 13.38 -13.06 0.74
N ALA A 115 12.91 -12.34 1.76
CA ALA A 115 13.47 -11.06 2.18
C ALA A 115 14.94 -11.22 2.61
N ASN A 116 15.24 -12.26 3.38
CA ASN A 116 16.60 -12.58 3.77
C ASN A 116 17.49 -12.90 2.57
N GLU A 117 17.10 -13.87 1.74
CA GLU A 117 17.92 -14.36 0.62
C GLU A 117 18.17 -13.30 -0.45
N LYS A 118 17.16 -12.47 -0.76
CA LYS A 118 17.26 -11.48 -1.83
C LYS A 118 17.94 -10.19 -1.41
N PHE A 119 17.78 -9.76 -0.16
CA PHE A 119 18.23 -8.44 0.26
C PHE A 119 19.28 -8.48 1.38
N LEU A 120 19.18 -9.41 2.32
CA LEU A 120 19.92 -9.29 3.59
C LEU A 120 21.11 -10.23 3.71
N VAL A 121 21.13 -11.40 3.05
CA VAL A 121 22.23 -12.37 3.14
C VAL A 121 23.56 -11.71 2.80
N ASN A 122 23.62 -10.97 1.70
CA ASN A 122 24.83 -10.29 1.21
C ASN A 122 24.93 -8.82 1.66
N SER A 123 24.01 -8.33 2.49
CA SER A 123 24.06 -6.95 2.99
C SER A 123 25.33 -6.75 3.83
N LYS A 124 26.06 -5.66 3.55
CA LYS A 124 27.23 -5.24 4.33
C LYS A 124 26.82 -4.65 5.68
N ASP A 125 25.60 -4.14 5.79
CA ASP A 125 25.08 -3.49 6.98
C ASP A 125 24.31 -4.49 7.85
N LYS A 126 25.02 -4.97 8.88
CA LYS A 126 24.50 -5.89 9.90
C LYS A 126 24.19 -5.19 11.22
N ALA A 127 24.26 -3.86 11.29
CA ALA A 127 24.08 -3.13 12.53
C ALA A 127 22.62 -3.15 12.97
N VAL A 128 22.37 -3.63 14.20
CA VAL A 128 21.03 -3.61 14.81
C VAL A 128 20.66 -2.17 15.13
N ARG A 129 19.48 -1.74 14.67
CA ARG A 129 18.95 -0.37 14.86
C ARG A 129 17.58 -0.38 15.51
N ALA A 130 17.18 0.73 16.10
CA ALA A 130 15.82 0.90 16.59
C ALA A 130 14.83 0.77 15.42
N LEU A 131 13.78 -0.04 15.62
CA LEU A 131 12.67 -0.15 14.67
C LEU A 131 11.93 1.19 14.59
N PHE A 132 11.62 1.76 15.75
CA PHE A 132 10.84 2.99 15.85
C PHE A 132 11.73 4.23 15.86
N ARG A 133 11.15 5.33 15.38
CA ARG A 133 11.77 6.66 15.31
C ARG A 133 10.88 7.67 16.03
N LEU A 134 11.53 8.62 16.70
CA LEU A 134 10.85 9.81 17.20
C LEU A 134 10.32 10.60 16.02
N ARG A 135 9.27 11.40 16.26
CA ARG A 135 8.71 12.30 15.25
C ARG A 135 9.76 13.21 14.64
N THR A 136 10.82 13.56 15.37
CA THR A 136 11.96 14.36 14.92
C THR A 136 12.88 13.67 13.90
N GLY A 137 12.77 12.34 13.71
CA GLY A 137 13.64 11.55 12.83
C GLY A 137 14.64 10.67 13.58
N GLU A 138 14.96 11.04 14.82
CA GLU A 138 15.92 10.35 15.67
C GLU A 138 15.44 8.94 16.04
N PRO A 139 16.34 7.95 16.17
CA PRO A 139 15.97 6.60 16.59
C PRO A 139 15.43 6.59 18.02
N HIS A 140 14.44 5.75 18.32
CA HIS A 140 14.06 5.48 19.71
C HIS A 140 15.23 4.86 20.48
N PRO A 141 15.26 4.99 21.83
CA PRO A 141 16.19 4.26 22.66
C PRO A 141 16.11 2.75 22.42
N MET A 142 17.26 2.10 22.32
CA MET A 142 17.34 0.64 22.15
C MET A 142 16.73 -0.07 23.36
N ALA A 143 15.81 -1.00 23.11
CA ALA A 143 15.24 -1.84 24.15
C ALA A 143 16.31 -2.78 24.70
N LYS A 144 16.49 -2.80 26.03
CA LYS A 144 17.36 -3.75 26.74
C LYS A 144 16.87 -5.19 26.58
N ASP A 145 15.56 -5.38 26.71
CA ASP A 145 14.89 -6.66 26.47
C ASP A 145 14.15 -6.60 25.12
N ALA A 146 14.94 -6.78 24.05
CA ALA A 146 14.44 -6.67 22.69
C ALA A 146 13.63 -7.90 22.27
N ASP A 147 12.69 -7.70 21.36
CA ASP A 147 11.96 -8.80 20.74
C ASP A 147 12.87 -9.58 19.78
N TRP A 148 13.18 -10.84 20.15
CA TRP A 148 14.13 -11.68 19.43
C TRP A 148 13.70 -11.97 17.98
N ARG A 149 12.41 -11.80 17.64
CA ARG A 149 11.88 -12.04 16.28
C ARG A 149 12.28 -10.95 15.28
N PHE A 150 12.62 -9.75 15.77
CA PHE A 150 13.07 -8.64 14.93
C PHE A 150 14.59 -8.60 14.76
N ILE A 151 15.35 -9.26 15.65
CA ILE A 151 16.82 -9.27 15.65
C ILE A 151 17.42 -9.88 14.37
N PRO A 152 16.91 -10.99 13.79
CA PRO A 152 17.44 -11.53 12.52
C PRO A 152 17.36 -10.55 11.35
N PHE A 153 16.52 -9.53 11.47
CA PHE A 153 16.34 -8.47 10.48
C PHE A 153 17.04 -7.17 10.90
N ASN A 154 17.98 -7.24 11.85
CA ASN A 154 18.74 -6.12 12.40
C ASN A 154 17.86 -5.01 13.01
N LEU A 155 16.72 -5.38 13.58
CA LEU A 155 15.78 -4.44 14.17
C LEU A 155 15.61 -4.71 15.67
N ASN A 156 15.65 -3.63 16.45
CA ASN A 156 15.41 -3.62 17.88
C ASN A 156 14.08 -2.94 18.17
N ARG A 157 13.19 -3.66 18.85
CA ARG A 157 11.99 -3.12 19.46
C ARG A 157 11.77 -3.76 20.84
N PRO A 158 11.07 -3.10 21.77
CA PRO A 158 10.57 -3.76 22.97
C PRO A 158 9.67 -4.95 22.62
N LYS A 159 9.69 -5.98 23.46
CA LYS A 159 8.77 -7.13 23.36
C LYS A 159 7.31 -6.69 23.38
N ILE A 160 6.51 -7.32 22.53
CA ILE A 160 5.06 -7.10 22.54
C ILE A 160 4.45 -7.94 23.66
N LEU A 161 4.05 -7.29 24.76
CA LEU A 161 3.50 -7.98 25.92
C LEU A 161 2.06 -8.47 25.71
N ARG A 162 1.27 -7.73 24.92
CA ARG A 162 -0.16 -8.03 24.68
C ARG A 162 -0.56 -7.61 23.27
N ILE A 163 -0.39 -8.50 22.30
CA ILE A 163 -1.09 -8.36 21.03
C ILE A 163 -2.39 -9.15 21.10
N ARG A 164 -3.48 -8.57 20.61
CA ARG A 164 -4.76 -9.27 20.44
C ARG A 164 -4.98 -9.52 18.96
N ARG A 165 -5.89 -10.43 18.62
CA ARG A 165 -6.37 -10.54 17.25
C ARG A 165 -7.18 -9.28 16.92
N GLY A 166 -6.91 -8.70 15.75
CA GLY A 166 -7.72 -7.62 15.21
C GLY A 166 -9.10 -8.10 14.79
N ALA A 167 -10.00 -7.16 14.46
CA ALA A 167 -11.30 -7.48 13.89
C ALA A 167 -11.17 -8.02 12.46
N ASP A 168 -12.18 -8.75 12.00
CA ASP A 168 -12.29 -9.13 10.59
C ASP A 168 -12.48 -7.88 9.71
N VAL A 169 -11.90 -7.92 8.51
CA VAL A 169 -12.13 -6.87 7.51
C VAL A 169 -13.61 -6.82 7.12
N PRO A 170 -14.27 -5.64 7.11
CA PRO A 170 -15.66 -5.53 6.71
C PRO A 170 -15.77 -5.64 5.19
N VAL A 171 -15.84 -6.87 4.68
CA VAL A 171 -15.83 -7.19 3.23
C VAL A 171 -17.01 -6.60 2.44
N ASN A 172 -18.10 -6.26 3.14
CA ASN A 172 -19.29 -5.65 2.51
C ASN A 172 -19.16 -4.13 2.34
N ALA A 173 -18.11 -3.50 2.87
CA ALA A 173 -17.82 -2.10 2.60
C ALA A 173 -17.32 -1.94 1.16
N GLN A 174 -17.76 -0.87 0.47
CA GLN A 174 -17.42 -0.65 -0.95
C GLN A 174 -15.91 -0.57 -1.19
N THR A 175 -15.18 0.11 -0.30
CA THR A 175 -13.71 0.24 -0.32
C THR A 175 -13.00 -1.13 -0.21
N ASN A 176 -13.68 -2.14 0.33
CA ASN A 176 -13.11 -3.45 0.67
C ASN A 176 -13.52 -4.56 -0.29
N ILE A 177 -14.14 -4.25 -1.43
CA ILE A 177 -14.60 -5.25 -2.41
C ILE A 177 -13.49 -6.20 -2.87
N ARG A 178 -12.22 -5.76 -2.86
CA ARG A 178 -11.08 -6.64 -3.13
C ARG A 178 -11.06 -7.85 -2.20
N PHE A 179 -11.34 -7.66 -0.91
CA PHE A 179 -11.38 -8.74 0.07
C PHE A 179 -12.59 -9.65 -0.14
N LEU A 180 -13.74 -9.09 -0.51
CA LEU A 180 -14.91 -9.89 -0.89
C LEU A 180 -14.58 -10.82 -2.06
N LEU A 181 -13.99 -10.28 -3.13
CA LEU A 181 -13.62 -11.08 -4.30
C LEU A 181 -12.55 -12.12 -3.97
N ARG A 182 -11.60 -11.82 -3.09
CA ARG A 182 -10.62 -12.81 -2.61
C ARG A 182 -11.25 -13.93 -1.77
N ARG A 183 -12.32 -13.63 -1.01
CA ARG A 183 -13.10 -14.65 -0.28
C ARG A 183 -13.90 -15.54 -1.24
N LEU A 184 -14.45 -14.98 -2.32
CA LEU A 184 -15.28 -15.70 -3.30
C LEU A 184 -14.44 -16.51 -4.30
N PHE A 185 -13.37 -15.93 -4.82
CA PHE A 185 -12.61 -16.50 -5.95
C PHE A 185 -11.18 -16.93 -5.58
N GLY A 186 -10.82 -16.79 -4.30
CA GLY A 186 -9.48 -17.05 -3.80
C GLY A 186 -8.53 -15.85 -3.95
N VAL A 187 -7.46 -15.85 -3.17
CA VAL A 187 -6.39 -14.86 -3.28
C VAL A 187 -5.53 -15.19 -4.50
N GLY A 188 -5.55 -14.33 -5.53
CA GLY A 188 -4.69 -14.48 -6.70
C GLY A 188 -5.17 -13.70 -7.92
N ALA A 189 -4.57 -13.99 -9.07
CA ALA A 189 -4.85 -13.27 -10.32
C ALA A 189 -6.34 -13.29 -10.72
N ARG A 190 -7.08 -14.38 -10.44
CA ARG A 190 -8.50 -14.49 -10.79
C ARG A 190 -9.36 -13.41 -10.10
N SER A 191 -9.21 -13.20 -8.80
CA SER A 191 -9.97 -12.18 -8.08
C SER A 191 -9.60 -10.77 -8.53
N GLU A 192 -8.32 -10.54 -8.84
CA GLU A 192 -7.80 -9.22 -9.24
C GLU A 192 -8.22 -8.85 -10.68
N VAL A 193 -8.26 -9.83 -11.60
CA VAL A 193 -8.80 -9.65 -12.95
C VAL A 193 -10.28 -9.27 -12.89
N ILE A 194 -11.08 -9.98 -12.08
CA ILE A 194 -12.50 -9.66 -11.90
C ILE A 194 -12.65 -8.25 -11.33
N LEU A 195 -11.87 -7.90 -10.29
CA LEU A 195 -11.90 -6.58 -9.70
C LEU A 195 -11.58 -5.48 -10.73
N TYR A 196 -10.54 -5.68 -11.54
CA TYR A 196 -10.17 -4.72 -12.59
C TYR A 196 -11.32 -4.50 -13.58
N LEU A 197 -11.96 -5.57 -14.05
CA LEU A 197 -13.06 -5.48 -15.01
C LEU A 197 -14.37 -4.94 -14.40
N LEU A 198 -14.50 -4.94 -13.07
CA LEU A 198 -15.61 -4.29 -12.37
C LEU A 198 -15.48 -2.77 -12.31
N THR A 199 -14.26 -2.25 -12.42
CA THR A 199 -13.96 -0.81 -12.32
C THR A 199 -13.54 -0.17 -13.64
N HIS A 200 -13.25 -0.97 -14.65
CA HIS A 200 -12.90 -0.51 -16.00
C HIS A 200 -13.91 -1.04 -17.01
N GLU A 201 -14.18 -0.27 -18.08
CA GLU A 201 -15.09 -0.71 -19.14
C GLU A 201 -14.60 -1.99 -19.85
N SER A 202 -13.28 -2.13 -19.98
CA SER A 202 -12.59 -3.26 -20.57
C SER A 202 -11.08 -3.13 -20.35
N GLY A 203 -10.31 -4.18 -20.66
CA GLY A 203 -8.85 -4.10 -20.66
C GLY A 203 -8.18 -5.19 -21.48
N ALA A 204 -7.02 -4.87 -22.06
CA ALA A 204 -6.15 -5.85 -22.69
C ALA A 204 -5.32 -6.62 -21.62
N PRO A 205 -4.86 -7.85 -21.89
CA PRO A 205 -4.10 -8.63 -20.90
C PRO A 205 -2.87 -7.92 -20.32
N ALA A 206 -2.14 -7.15 -21.13
CA ALA A 206 -0.99 -6.37 -20.67
C ALA A 206 -1.39 -5.24 -19.72
N GLU A 207 -2.45 -4.49 -20.06
CA GLU A 207 -2.96 -3.39 -19.23
C GLU A 207 -3.44 -3.90 -17.86
N ILE A 208 -4.14 -5.04 -17.85
CA ILE A 208 -4.60 -5.69 -16.62
C ILE A 208 -3.40 -6.19 -15.80
N ALA A 209 -2.38 -6.76 -16.44
CA ALA A 209 -1.17 -7.23 -15.77
C ALA A 209 -0.40 -6.10 -15.09
N ASP A 210 -0.24 -4.98 -15.79
CA ASP A 210 0.40 -3.78 -15.26
C ASP A 210 -0.37 -3.23 -14.06
N ALA A 211 -1.70 -3.09 -14.18
CA ALA A 211 -2.54 -2.56 -13.10
C ALA A 211 -2.62 -3.47 -11.87
N THR A 212 -2.70 -4.78 -12.07
CA THR A 212 -2.86 -5.76 -10.96
C THR A 212 -1.53 -6.20 -10.36
N GLY A 213 -0.43 -5.95 -11.06
CA GLY A 213 0.91 -6.35 -10.66
C GLY A 213 1.23 -7.82 -10.94
N TYR A 214 0.45 -8.55 -11.75
CA TYR A 214 0.80 -9.93 -12.12
C TYR A 214 1.64 -10.00 -13.39
N PHE A 215 2.22 -11.17 -13.64
CA PHE A 215 2.86 -11.45 -14.91
C PHE A 215 1.82 -11.62 -16.03
N TRP A 216 2.08 -11.06 -17.20
CA TRP A 216 1.10 -10.98 -18.29
C TRP A 216 0.62 -12.36 -18.78
N LEU A 217 1.46 -13.39 -18.78
CA LEU A 217 1.05 -14.75 -19.15
C LEU A 217 0.04 -15.31 -18.15
N THR A 218 0.21 -15.06 -16.85
CA THR A 218 -0.75 -15.46 -15.81
C THR A 218 -2.11 -14.81 -16.07
N ILE A 219 -2.13 -13.51 -16.39
CA ILE A 219 -3.36 -12.78 -16.68
C ILE A 219 -4.04 -13.29 -17.95
N ARG A 220 -3.28 -13.52 -19.02
CA ARG A 220 -3.81 -14.10 -20.26
C ARG A 220 -4.47 -15.45 -19.99
N ASP A 221 -3.80 -16.35 -19.29
CA ASP A 221 -4.32 -17.70 -19.04
C ASP A 221 -5.58 -17.66 -18.14
N VAL A 222 -5.60 -16.77 -17.14
CA VAL A 222 -6.80 -16.53 -16.30
C VAL A 222 -7.97 -15.96 -17.11
N LEU A 223 -7.71 -15.01 -18.02
CA LEU A 223 -8.75 -14.43 -18.86
C LEU A 223 -9.33 -15.46 -19.84
N GLU A 224 -8.50 -16.31 -20.43
CA GLU A 224 -8.94 -17.41 -21.29
C GLU A 224 -9.82 -18.41 -20.52
N ASP A 225 -9.40 -18.81 -19.31
CA ASP A 225 -10.17 -19.68 -18.42
C ASP A 225 -11.52 -19.05 -18.03
N LEU A 226 -11.51 -17.80 -17.58
CA LEU A 226 -12.73 -17.07 -17.22
C LEU A 226 -13.66 -16.85 -18.42
N ARG A 227 -13.12 -16.68 -19.63
CA ARG A 227 -13.94 -16.61 -20.86
C ARG A 227 -14.72 -17.89 -21.10
N GLY A 228 -14.21 -19.04 -20.66
CA GLY A 228 -14.92 -20.33 -20.70
C GLY A 228 -16.27 -20.31 -19.96
N SER A 229 -16.42 -19.46 -18.94
CA SER A 229 -17.69 -19.27 -18.20
C SER A 229 -18.77 -18.52 -18.97
N ARG A 230 -18.41 -17.86 -20.08
CA ARG A 230 -19.24 -16.92 -20.85
C ARG A 230 -19.73 -15.69 -20.08
N GLN A 231 -19.20 -15.44 -18.88
CA GLN A 231 -19.46 -14.20 -18.12
C GLN A 231 -18.46 -13.09 -18.45
N ILE A 232 -17.24 -13.48 -18.86
CA ILE A 232 -16.24 -12.58 -19.42
C ILE A 232 -16.25 -12.73 -20.94
N LEU A 233 -16.34 -11.61 -21.63
CA LEU A 233 -16.46 -11.53 -23.07
C LEU A 233 -15.29 -10.73 -23.65
N THR A 234 -15.07 -10.88 -24.95
CA THR A 234 -14.05 -10.15 -25.69
C THR A 234 -14.68 -9.16 -26.65
N LYS A 235 -14.05 -8.02 -26.86
CA LYS A 235 -14.37 -7.09 -27.95
C LYS A 235 -13.08 -6.69 -28.68
N GLN A 236 -13.20 -6.43 -29.97
CA GLN A 236 -12.07 -5.96 -30.77
C GLN A 236 -12.01 -4.43 -30.68
N LYS A 237 -10.85 -3.89 -30.32
CA LYS A 237 -10.57 -2.45 -30.30
C LYS A 237 -9.33 -2.19 -31.16
N GLY A 238 -9.57 -1.81 -32.41
CA GLY A 238 -8.53 -1.74 -33.42
C GLY A 238 -7.86 -3.10 -33.67
N LYS A 239 -6.55 -3.18 -33.42
CA LYS A 239 -5.75 -4.42 -33.57
C LYS A 239 -5.65 -5.25 -32.28
N ARG A 240 -6.24 -4.80 -31.17
CA ARG A 240 -6.13 -5.46 -29.86
C ARG A 240 -7.46 -6.10 -29.46
N ILE A 241 -7.36 -7.20 -28.71
CA ILE A 241 -8.50 -7.84 -28.05
C ILE A 241 -8.55 -7.32 -26.62
N GLU A 242 -9.70 -6.78 -26.23
CA GLU A 242 -9.97 -6.39 -24.85
C GLU A 242 -11.03 -7.32 -24.24
N TYR A 243 -10.88 -7.57 -22.94
CA TYR A 243 -11.80 -8.36 -22.14
C TYR A 243 -12.71 -7.43 -21.33
N TRP A 244 -13.94 -7.86 -21.11
CA TRP A 244 -14.93 -7.11 -20.33
C TRP A 244 -15.97 -8.05 -19.70
N LEU A 245 -16.68 -7.56 -18.69
CA LEU A 245 -17.82 -8.25 -18.07
C LEU A 245 -18.99 -7.28 -17.88
N SER A 246 -20.20 -7.81 -17.70
CA SER A 246 -21.37 -6.98 -17.42
C SER A 246 -21.31 -6.45 -15.99
N GLN A 247 -20.84 -5.22 -15.81
CA GLN A 247 -20.70 -4.61 -14.49
C GLN A 247 -22.03 -4.63 -13.72
N ASN A 248 -23.16 -4.27 -14.35
CA ASN A 248 -24.47 -4.27 -13.66
C ASN A 248 -24.80 -5.65 -13.05
N LYS A 249 -24.73 -6.73 -13.85
CA LYS A 249 -25.02 -8.09 -13.36
C LYS A 249 -24.11 -8.52 -12.22
N TRP A 250 -22.84 -8.15 -12.30
CA TRP A 250 -21.88 -8.52 -11.27
C TRP A 250 -22.03 -7.68 -10.00
N TRP A 251 -22.33 -6.38 -10.14
CA TRP A 251 -22.64 -5.52 -9.00
C TRP A 251 -23.92 -5.99 -8.31
N ASP A 252 -24.95 -6.41 -9.04
CA ASP A 252 -26.17 -7.02 -8.46
C ASP A 252 -25.87 -8.33 -7.72
N PHE A 253 -24.87 -9.10 -8.17
CA PHE A 253 -24.45 -10.34 -7.52
C PHE A 253 -23.67 -10.10 -6.22
N ILE A 254 -22.77 -9.10 -6.19
CA ILE A 254 -21.87 -8.86 -5.05
C ILE A 254 -22.41 -7.85 -4.04
N SER A 255 -23.30 -6.93 -4.44
CA SER A 255 -23.89 -5.93 -3.56
C SER A 255 -25.18 -6.48 -2.93
N SER A 256 -25.20 -6.62 -1.60
CA SER A 256 -26.38 -7.07 -0.86
C SER A 256 -27.43 -5.96 -0.63
N SER A 257 -27.17 -4.73 -1.09
CA SER A 257 -28.01 -3.54 -0.88
C SER A 257 -28.58 -3.04 -2.20
N ALA A 258 -29.91 -2.84 -2.23
CA ALA A 258 -30.66 -2.32 -3.38
C ALA A 258 -30.48 -0.81 -3.63
N GLN A 259 -29.57 -0.14 -2.92
CA GLN A 259 -29.24 1.26 -3.20
C GLN A 259 -28.28 1.35 -4.38
N GLU A 260 -28.40 2.43 -5.16
CA GLU A 260 -27.39 2.84 -6.16
C GLU A 260 -26.06 3.12 -5.45
N THR A 261 -25.33 2.06 -5.13
CA THR A 261 -23.99 2.17 -4.55
C THR A 261 -23.09 2.75 -5.60
N ARG A 262 -22.61 3.97 -5.35
CA ARG A 262 -21.55 4.60 -6.14
C ARG A 262 -20.39 3.60 -6.26
N ARG A 263 -19.99 3.29 -7.49
CA ARG A 263 -18.94 2.29 -7.73
C ARG A 263 -17.60 2.87 -7.27
N PRO A 264 -16.83 2.15 -6.44
CA PRO A 264 -15.54 2.61 -6.00
C PRO A 264 -14.57 2.64 -7.19
N LYS A 265 -13.67 3.61 -7.18
CA LYS A 265 -12.66 3.82 -8.20
C LYS A 265 -11.45 2.94 -7.96
N TRP A 266 -10.83 2.48 -9.05
CA TRP A 266 -9.52 1.85 -8.99
C TRP A 266 -8.44 2.92 -8.92
N LEU A 267 -7.56 2.82 -7.94
CA LEU A 267 -6.35 3.62 -7.84
C LEU A 267 -5.14 2.70 -7.93
N ASN A 268 -4.08 3.15 -8.62
CA ASN A 268 -2.81 2.45 -8.63
C ASN A 268 -2.05 2.73 -7.33
N TRP A 269 -2.47 2.07 -6.27
CA TRP A 269 -1.91 2.26 -4.94
C TRP A 269 -0.42 1.95 -4.84
N ALA A 270 0.09 1.01 -5.65
CA ALA A 270 1.53 0.74 -5.69
C ALA A 270 2.32 1.99 -6.11
N GLU A 271 1.86 2.70 -7.14
CA GLU A 271 2.47 3.94 -7.63
C GLU A 271 2.25 5.11 -6.66
N ILE A 272 1.04 5.28 -6.14
CA ILE A 272 0.71 6.35 -5.18
C ILE A 272 1.56 6.23 -3.91
N TYR A 273 1.61 5.03 -3.31
CA TYR A 273 2.43 4.81 -2.12
C TYR A 273 3.93 4.86 -2.43
N THR A 274 4.34 4.62 -3.68
CA THR A 274 5.73 4.84 -4.10
C THR A 274 6.06 6.32 -4.14
N ALA A 275 5.19 7.14 -4.74
CA ALA A 275 5.35 8.58 -4.77
C ALA A 275 5.32 9.20 -3.36
N LEU A 276 4.40 8.78 -2.48
CA LEU A 276 4.35 9.24 -1.08
C LEU A 276 5.62 8.86 -0.31
N TYR A 277 6.15 7.66 -0.52
CA TYR A 277 7.41 7.22 0.10
C TYR A 277 8.59 8.07 -0.37
N ILE A 278 8.72 8.32 -1.68
CA ILE A 278 9.81 9.15 -2.23
C ILE A 278 9.69 10.57 -1.69
N LEU A 279 8.48 11.12 -1.68
CA LEU A 279 8.19 12.44 -1.12
C LEU A 279 8.62 12.52 0.35
N TRP A 280 8.15 11.58 1.19
CA TRP A 280 8.49 11.54 2.61
C TRP A 280 9.99 11.48 2.86
N ASN A 281 10.71 10.53 2.24
CA ASN A 281 12.14 10.39 2.46
C ASN A 281 12.93 11.60 1.97
N THR A 282 12.52 12.18 0.83
CA THR A 282 13.14 13.42 0.34
C THR A 282 12.99 14.54 1.38
N VAL A 283 11.80 14.71 1.96
CA VAL A 283 11.57 15.72 3.01
C VAL A 283 12.33 15.42 4.31
N ASP A 284 12.40 14.15 4.72
CA ASP A 284 13.16 13.68 5.89
C ASP A 284 14.67 13.97 5.75
N GLU A 285 15.25 13.63 4.59
CA GLU A 285 16.65 13.90 4.24
C GLU A 285 16.95 15.41 4.20
N ILE A 286 16.06 16.22 3.62
CA ILE A 286 16.23 17.69 3.58
C ILE A 286 16.26 18.26 4.99
N ALA A 287 15.35 17.83 5.86
CA ALA A 287 15.31 18.29 7.25
C ALA A 287 16.56 17.85 8.05
N GLY A 288 17.19 16.73 7.66
CA GLY A 288 18.45 16.25 8.20
C GLY A 288 19.72 16.95 7.69
N GLY A 289 19.62 17.80 6.66
CA GLY A 289 20.71 18.66 6.18
C GLY A 289 21.71 18.03 5.21
N SER A 290 21.39 16.92 4.54
CA SER A 290 22.39 16.06 3.87
C SER A 290 22.67 16.28 2.36
N GLU A 291 22.02 17.23 1.65
CA GLU A 291 22.11 17.32 0.18
C GLU A 291 21.98 18.76 -0.41
N SER A 292 22.26 18.96 -1.72
CA SER A 292 22.19 20.24 -2.44
C SER A 292 20.76 20.70 -2.79
N GLU A 293 20.47 22.00 -2.70
CA GLU A 293 19.10 22.56 -2.82
C GLU A 293 18.40 22.30 -4.17
N TYR A 294 19.15 22.21 -5.27
CA TYR A 294 18.56 22.05 -6.63
C TYR A 294 18.02 20.64 -6.88
N MET A 295 18.79 19.59 -6.54
CA MET A 295 18.37 18.19 -6.69
C MET A 295 17.13 17.86 -5.84
N LYS A 296 17.01 18.52 -4.69
CA LYS A 296 15.90 18.39 -3.74
C LYS A 296 14.58 18.90 -4.29
N SER A 297 14.59 20.05 -4.98
CA SER A 297 13.38 20.64 -5.56
C SER A 297 12.79 19.75 -6.68
N SER A 298 13.66 19.19 -7.53
CA SER A 298 13.24 18.29 -8.63
C SER A 298 12.56 17.02 -8.10
N ARG A 299 13.17 16.31 -7.14
CA ARG A 299 12.62 15.04 -6.62
C ARG A 299 11.26 15.23 -5.92
N LEU A 300 11.08 16.35 -5.22
CA LEU A 300 9.80 16.71 -4.61
C LEU A 300 8.74 16.95 -5.68
N GLN A 301 9.07 17.72 -6.72
CA GLN A 301 8.15 18.02 -7.81
C GLN A 301 7.73 16.75 -8.57
N ASP A 302 8.68 15.89 -8.94
CA ASP A 302 8.41 14.62 -9.62
C ASP A 302 7.43 13.75 -8.81
N SER A 303 7.59 13.73 -7.49
CA SER A 303 6.70 12.97 -6.59
C SER A 303 5.29 13.56 -6.54
N LEU A 304 5.15 14.88 -6.50
CA LEU A 304 3.85 15.57 -6.51
C LEU A 304 3.12 15.41 -7.85
N GLU A 305 3.85 15.50 -8.96
CA GLU A 305 3.32 15.28 -10.31
C GLU A 305 2.86 13.85 -10.50
N LYS A 306 3.63 12.87 -10.00
CA LYS A 306 3.23 11.47 -10.00
C LYS A 306 1.94 11.25 -9.22
N LEU A 307 1.80 11.82 -8.01
CA LEU A 307 0.55 11.75 -7.25
C LEU A 307 -0.62 12.34 -8.04
N SER A 308 -0.45 13.54 -8.59
CA SER A 308 -1.50 14.19 -9.39
C SER A 308 -1.94 13.33 -10.57
N SER A 309 -0.98 12.76 -11.31
CA SER A 309 -1.25 11.89 -12.46
C SER A 309 -2.06 10.65 -12.08
N GLU A 310 -1.72 9.95 -10.99
CA GLU A 310 -2.44 8.74 -10.57
C GLU A 310 -3.88 9.03 -10.13
N PHE A 311 -4.10 10.11 -9.38
CA PHE A 311 -5.46 10.53 -9.01
C PHE A 311 -6.28 11.01 -10.22
N ALA A 312 -5.65 11.74 -11.15
CA ALA A 312 -6.30 12.19 -12.38
C ALA A 312 -6.71 11.02 -13.29
N GLN A 313 -5.87 9.98 -13.42
CA GLN A 313 -6.19 8.77 -14.17
C GLN A 313 -7.40 8.02 -13.60
N ALA A 314 -7.60 8.05 -12.28
CA ALA A 314 -8.78 7.51 -11.62
C ALA A 314 -10.00 8.46 -11.65
N GLY A 315 -9.87 9.64 -12.27
CA GLY A 315 -10.93 10.65 -12.31
C GLY A 315 -11.23 11.28 -10.95
N ILE A 316 -10.22 11.41 -10.08
CA ILE A 316 -10.32 12.09 -8.78
C ILE A 316 -9.64 13.45 -8.90
N ALA A 317 -10.39 14.52 -8.69
CA ALA A 317 -9.88 15.88 -8.77
C ALA A 317 -9.13 16.24 -7.48
N VAL A 318 -7.79 16.31 -7.56
CA VAL A 318 -6.91 16.64 -6.42
C VAL A 318 -6.23 18.01 -6.56
N GLY A 319 -6.54 18.74 -7.64
CA GLY A 319 -5.88 20.01 -7.98
C GLY A 319 -4.55 19.82 -8.69
N ASN A 320 -3.87 20.93 -8.99
CA ASN A 320 -2.54 20.88 -9.61
C ASN A 320 -1.45 20.93 -8.52
N PRO A 321 -0.33 20.21 -8.70
CA PRO A 321 0.84 20.41 -7.85
C PRO A 321 1.35 21.85 -7.99
N PRO A 322 2.08 22.37 -6.98
CA PRO A 322 2.68 23.70 -7.05
C PRO A 322 3.60 23.84 -8.28
N SER A 323 3.63 25.04 -8.87
CA SER A 323 4.50 25.32 -10.01
C SER A 323 5.97 25.40 -9.57
N PRO A 324 6.91 24.93 -10.41
CA PRO A 324 8.34 25.15 -10.20
C PRO A 324 8.66 26.66 -10.10
N GLY A 325 9.55 27.03 -9.18
CA GLY A 325 10.05 28.41 -9.05
C GLY A 325 9.33 29.31 -8.04
N LEU A 326 8.34 28.79 -7.30
CA LEU A 326 7.77 29.50 -6.14
C LEU A 326 8.80 29.66 -5.00
N PRO A 327 8.70 30.71 -4.17
CA PRO A 327 9.46 30.79 -2.92
C PRO A 327 9.23 29.54 -2.06
N ALA A 328 10.28 29.05 -1.39
CA ALA A 328 10.26 27.75 -0.70
C ALA A 328 9.11 27.59 0.30
N GLU A 329 8.76 28.64 1.04
CA GLU A 329 7.65 28.62 2.01
C GLU A 329 6.27 28.52 1.33
N MET A 330 6.06 29.28 0.26
CA MET A 330 4.83 29.22 -0.54
C MET A 330 4.68 27.86 -1.21
N HIS A 331 5.78 27.31 -1.70
CA HIS A 331 5.81 25.96 -2.28
C HIS A 331 5.45 24.89 -1.25
N GLN A 332 6.01 24.96 -0.03
CA GLN A 332 5.69 24.04 1.07
C GLN A 332 4.21 24.10 1.43
N SER A 333 3.66 25.32 1.62
CA SER A 333 2.25 25.50 1.95
C SER A 333 1.32 24.97 0.84
N ALA A 334 1.63 25.27 -0.42
CA ALA A 334 0.87 24.78 -1.56
C ALA A 334 0.95 23.25 -1.71
N ALA A 335 2.12 22.66 -1.47
CA ALA A 335 2.31 21.21 -1.47
C ALA A 335 1.49 20.52 -0.36
N LEU A 336 1.51 21.04 0.88
CA LEU A 336 0.66 20.49 1.95
C LEU A 336 -0.81 20.58 1.61
N LYS A 337 -1.27 21.70 1.04
CA LYS A 337 -2.67 21.86 0.64
C LYS A 337 -3.06 20.87 -0.46
N PHE A 338 -2.19 20.66 -1.45
CA PHE A 338 -2.39 19.67 -2.50
C PHE A 338 -2.46 18.25 -1.92
N ILE A 339 -1.51 17.88 -1.05
CA ILE A 339 -1.45 16.55 -0.43
C ILE A 339 -2.67 16.34 0.48
N SER A 340 -3.07 17.34 1.27
CA SER A 340 -4.28 17.28 2.11
C SER A 340 -5.51 16.99 1.25
N GLY A 341 -5.67 17.72 0.13
CA GLY A 341 -6.76 17.48 -0.82
C GLY A 341 -6.70 16.08 -1.44
N ALA A 342 -5.52 15.63 -1.85
CA ALA A 342 -5.33 14.30 -2.46
C ALA A 342 -5.60 13.16 -1.48
N LEU A 343 -5.17 13.30 -0.23
CA LEU A 343 -5.39 12.33 0.83
C LEU A 343 -6.75 12.51 1.52
N GLY A 344 -7.59 13.46 1.10
CA GLY A 344 -8.93 13.71 1.66
C GLY A 344 -8.91 14.13 3.13
N ALA A 345 -7.92 14.92 3.55
CA ALA A 345 -7.74 15.45 4.91
C ALA A 345 -8.21 16.90 5.05
#